data_AF-A0A8H4YJ58-F1
#
_entry.id   AF-A0A8H4YJ58-F1
#
_cell.length_a   1.000
_cell.length_b   1.000
_cell.length_c   1.000
_cell.angle_alpha   90.00
_cell.angle_beta   90.00
_cell.angle_gamma   90.00
#
_symmetry.space_group_name_H-M   'P 1'
#
loop_
_entity.id
_entity.type
_entity.pdbx_description
1 polymer ?
#
loop_
_entity_poly.entity_id
_entity_poly.type
_entity_poly.pdbx_seq_one_letter_code
_entity_poly.pdbx_strand_id
1 'polypeptide(L)'
;MSPSQPTLQEELARVFHEVLLNDARLALPAKVYELAERTVFDSLTIPTPYIPVPLKVTESSAALWALAATCANAIVRERYGIEQSATVNTDLASLFLVSGLVARVDGKLLADADLVARYSAYDLGHIFEKWRFNCTNVYPTRDGRFFHLHGSLNSNKTLTMMKLPLYRPDMTDEMEIIQEYCKALAALYGATVLRVSCASEPELGLLLVDGNLGKLDTSINLKSTEGKKQFLELLQDADVVIDGYRPGALEKLGFGRRYLREIAKRRQKGIVILRENCYGWHGPEVHRSGWQQILDCFTGVSWLVGRFFGLDEPVVPPLPNSDYQTGIIGLIGILAAVDRRANEGGSYLVDISLNQYNQFLLSLGEYPEETQAALRAQHPDLKLRHYNTIFTAT
;
A
#
# COMPACT_ATOMS: atom_id res chain seq x y z
N MET A 1 -41.24 10.76 3.96
CA MET A 1 -40.45 9.68 3.31
C MET A 1 -39.12 9.59 4.04
N SER A 2 -38.49 8.42 4.11
CA SER A 2 -37.05 8.39 4.42
C SER A 2 -36.31 9.14 3.32
N PRO A 3 -35.20 9.84 3.59
CA PRO A 3 -34.26 10.16 2.52
C PRO A 3 -33.85 8.86 1.80
N SER A 4 -33.67 8.94 0.49
CA SER A 4 -33.04 7.87 -0.29
C SER A 4 -31.61 7.67 0.20
N GLN A 5 -31.15 6.43 0.23
CA GLN A 5 -29.73 6.15 0.48
C GLN A 5 -28.90 6.76 -0.66
N PRO A 6 -27.74 7.37 -0.38
CA PRO A 6 -26.85 7.85 -1.43
C PRO A 6 -26.35 6.68 -2.27
N THR A 7 -26.26 6.90 -3.58
CA THR A 7 -25.56 6.00 -4.50
C THR A 7 -24.07 5.95 -4.18
N LEU A 8 -23.38 4.94 -4.71
CA LEU A 8 -21.91 4.83 -4.60
C LEU A 8 -21.22 6.11 -5.10
N GLN A 9 -21.72 6.71 -6.19
CA GLN A 9 -21.17 7.91 -6.82
C GLN A 9 -21.41 9.18 -5.99
N GLU A 10 -22.56 9.31 -5.32
CA GLU A 10 -22.83 10.40 -4.39
C GLU A 10 -21.95 10.29 -3.13
N GLU A 11 -21.78 9.09 -2.57
CA GLU A 11 -20.89 8.87 -1.42
C GLU A 11 -19.42 9.05 -1.81
N LEU A 12 -18.99 8.64 -3.00
CA LEU A 12 -17.65 8.92 -3.55
C LEU A 12 -17.36 10.42 -3.62
N ALA A 13 -18.28 11.21 -4.21
CA ALA A 13 -18.18 12.65 -4.28
C ALA A 13 -18.14 13.28 -2.87
N ARG A 14 -18.97 12.79 -1.95
CA ARG A 14 -18.98 13.23 -0.54
C ARG A 14 -17.65 12.94 0.17
N VAL A 15 -17.08 11.74 0.02
CA VAL A 15 -15.79 11.38 0.63
C VAL A 15 -14.64 12.20 0.03
N PHE A 16 -14.63 12.46 -1.28
CA PHE A 16 -13.59 13.24 -1.92
C PHE A 16 -13.70 14.75 -1.60
N HIS A 17 -14.83 15.39 -1.90
CA HIS A 17 -15.00 16.83 -1.74
C HIS A 17 -15.29 17.23 -0.28
N GLU A 18 -16.20 16.55 0.42
CA GLU A 18 -16.64 16.98 1.75
C GLU A 18 -15.75 16.49 2.90
N VAL A 19 -15.05 15.35 2.73
CA VAL A 19 -14.19 14.77 3.79
C VAL A 19 -12.71 15.01 3.50
N LEU A 20 -12.17 14.53 2.37
CA LEU A 20 -10.73 14.62 2.09
C LEU A 20 -10.27 16.05 1.80
N LEU A 21 -10.91 16.76 0.86
CA LEU A 21 -10.46 18.12 0.51
C LEU A 21 -10.69 19.12 1.66
N ASN A 22 -11.80 19.01 2.39
CA ASN A 22 -12.07 19.86 3.56
C ASN A 22 -11.17 19.56 4.78
N ASP A 23 -10.39 18.48 4.81
CA ASP A 23 -9.52 18.18 5.94
C ASP A 23 -8.27 19.08 5.96
N ALA A 24 -8.40 20.22 6.64
CA ALA A 24 -7.32 21.17 6.86
C ALA A 24 -6.05 20.56 7.51
N ARG A 25 -6.12 19.37 8.13
CA ARG A 25 -4.94 18.65 8.66
C ARG A 25 -4.02 18.13 7.55
N LEU A 26 -4.54 17.92 6.34
CA LEU A 26 -3.75 17.52 5.16
C LEU A 26 -2.91 18.67 4.59
N ALA A 27 -3.27 19.92 4.89
CA ALA A 27 -2.54 21.14 4.49
C ALA A 27 -2.16 21.18 2.99
N LEU A 28 -3.11 20.81 2.12
CA LEU A 28 -2.90 20.69 0.68
C LEU A 28 -2.61 22.07 0.03
N PRO A 29 -1.73 22.14 -0.99
CA PRO A 29 -1.51 23.38 -1.75
C PRO A 29 -2.79 23.88 -2.42
N ALA A 30 -2.98 25.21 -2.48
CA ALA A 30 -4.20 25.84 -3.06
C ALA A 30 -4.57 25.32 -4.46
N LYS A 31 -3.56 25.12 -5.31
CA LYS A 31 -3.65 24.52 -6.65
C LYS A 31 -4.28 23.12 -6.72
N VAL A 32 -4.33 22.37 -5.61
CA VAL A 32 -5.04 21.07 -5.53
C VAL A 32 -6.56 21.32 -5.48
N TYR A 33 -7.01 22.30 -4.68
CA TYR A 33 -8.42 22.68 -4.61
C TYR A 33 -8.94 23.27 -5.92
N GLU A 34 -8.15 24.10 -6.60
CA GLU A 34 -8.46 24.65 -7.93
C GLU A 34 -8.70 23.58 -9.01
N LEU A 35 -8.15 22.37 -8.83
CA LEU A 35 -8.17 21.29 -9.82
C LEU A 35 -9.04 20.10 -9.39
N ALA A 36 -9.69 20.15 -8.22
CA ALA A 36 -10.57 19.10 -7.72
C ALA A 36 -11.68 18.75 -8.73
N GLU A 37 -12.34 19.77 -9.29
CA GLU A 37 -13.41 19.66 -10.30
C GLU A 37 -12.95 19.06 -11.64
N ARG A 38 -11.64 18.83 -11.83
CA ARG A 38 -11.07 18.14 -13.01
C ARG A 38 -10.74 16.67 -12.72
N THR A 39 -11.00 16.18 -11.52
CA THR A 39 -10.90 14.76 -11.18
C THR A 39 -12.31 14.21 -10.99
N VAL A 40 -12.73 13.35 -11.92
CA VAL A 40 -14.08 12.76 -11.95
C VAL A 40 -14.01 11.26 -11.73
N PHE A 41 -15.10 10.68 -11.23
CA PHE A 41 -15.26 9.23 -11.17
C PHE A 41 -15.82 8.70 -12.49
N ASP A 42 -15.35 7.51 -12.90
CA ASP A 42 -15.88 6.81 -14.07
C ASP A 42 -17.33 6.39 -13.81
N SER A 43 -18.24 6.70 -14.73
CA SER A 43 -19.66 6.36 -14.64
C SER A 43 -20.02 5.00 -15.24
N LEU A 44 -19.04 4.28 -15.82
CA LEU A 44 -19.22 2.97 -16.45
C LEU A 44 -18.83 1.80 -15.53
N THR A 45 -18.44 2.09 -14.29
CA THR A 45 -18.05 1.12 -13.26
C THR A 45 -19.25 0.50 -12.54
N ILE A 46 -19.01 -0.45 -11.63
CA ILE A 46 -20.06 -1.07 -10.82
C ILE A 46 -20.70 0.02 -9.90
N PRO A 47 -21.99 0.34 -10.06
CA PRO A 47 -22.61 1.52 -9.42
C PRO A 47 -23.04 1.31 -7.95
N THR A 48 -22.70 0.15 -7.38
CA THR A 48 -23.09 -0.31 -6.04
C THR A 48 -21.89 -0.91 -5.32
N PRO A 49 -21.81 -0.85 -3.98
CA PRO A 49 -20.86 -1.64 -3.20
C PRO A 49 -20.85 -3.12 -3.60
N TYR A 50 -19.65 -3.70 -3.71
CA TYR A 50 -19.42 -5.11 -4.06
C TYR A 50 -18.43 -5.83 -3.13
N ILE A 51 -17.67 -5.11 -2.29
CA ILE A 51 -16.76 -5.73 -1.31
C ILE A 51 -17.58 -6.17 -0.08
N PRO A 52 -17.57 -7.46 0.32
CA PRO A 52 -18.42 -7.99 1.38
C PRO A 52 -17.90 -7.64 2.79
N VAL A 53 -18.03 -6.36 3.14
CA VAL A 53 -17.70 -5.77 4.45
C VAL A 53 -18.70 -4.64 4.75
N PRO A 54 -18.91 -4.25 6.02
CA PRO A 54 -19.85 -3.17 6.37
C PRO A 54 -19.27 -1.77 6.14
N LEU A 55 -18.04 -1.64 5.62
CA LEU A 55 -17.29 -0.39 5.53
C LEU A 55 -17.10 0.07 4.07
N LYS A 56 -16.98 1.39 3.91
CA LYS A 56 -16.90 2.12 2.63
C LYS A 56 -15.51 2.03 1.97
N VAL A 57 -15.10 0.80 1.69
CA VAL A 57 -13.75 0.46 1.19
C VAL A 57 -13.56 0.88 -0.28
N THR A 58 -14.58 0.73 -1.11
CA THR A 58 -14.56 1.18 -2.51
C THR A 58 -14.43 2.70 -2.58
N GLU A 59 -15.18 3.41 -1.74
CA GLU A 59 -15.27 4.87 -1.72
C GLU A 59 -14.02 5.51 -1.13
N SER A 60 -13.51 4.98 0.00
CA SER A 60 -12.24 5.43 0.57
C SER A 60 -11.07 5.22 -0.40
N SER A 61 -11.02 4.08 -1.11
CA SER A 61 -9.96 3.83 -2.10
C SER A 61 -10.00 4.80 -3.27
N ALA A 62 -11.15 4.90 -3.95
CA ALA A 62 -11.26 5.74 -5.14
C ALA A 62 -11.14 7.24 -4.79
N ALA A 63 -11.63 7.69 -3.64
CA ALA A 63 -11.43 9.08 -3.19
C ALA A 63 -9.96 9.39 -2.86
N LEU A 64 -9.20 8.43 -2.30
CA LEU A 64 -7.74 8.58 -2.14
C LEU A 64 -7.01 8.63 -3.49
N TRP A 65 -7.38 7.78 -4.45
CA TRP A 65 -6.87 7.87 -5.82
C TRP A 65 -7.24 9.18 -6.52
N ALA A 66 -8.43 9.72 -6.28
CA ALA A 66 -8.84 11.04 -6.79
C ALA A 66 -7.97 12.17 -6.20
N LEU A 67 -7.68 12.14 -4.90
CA LEU A 67 -6.77 13.09 -4.28
C LEU A 67 -5.33 12.95 -4.83
N ALA A 68 -4.83 11.73 -5.01
CA ALA A 68 -3.52 11.47 -5.61
C ALA A 68 -3.42 12.01 -7.05
N ALA A 69 -4.45 11.78 -7.87
CA ALA A 69 -4.53 12.28 -9.24
C ALA A 69 -4.65 13.82 -9.30
N THR A 70 -5.39 14.43 -8.37
CA THR A 70 -5.51 15.90 -8.27
C THR A 70 -4.18 16.54 -7.88
N CYS A 71 -3.45 15.96 -6.92
CA CYS A 71 -2.09 16.37 -6.57
C CYS A 71 -1.12 16.23 -7.76
N ALA A 72 -1.21 15.13 -8.51
CA ALA A 72 -0.41 14.94 -9.73
C ALA A 72 -0.75 15.99 -10.81
N ASN A 73 -2.03 16.27 -11.05
CA ASN A 73 -2.48 17.31 -12.00
C ASN A 73 -1.99 18.71 -11.58
N ALA A 74 -1.98 19.03 -10.28
CA ALA A 74 -1.44 20.29 -9.77
C ALA A 74 0.06 20.45 -10.03
N ILE A 75 0.84 19.37 -9.83
CA ILE A 75 2.27 19.32 -10.16
C ILE A 75 2.48 19.43 -11.68
N VAL A 76 1.71 18.70 -12.49
CA VAL A 76 1.83 18.70 -13.96
C VAL A 76 1.52 20.09 -14.55
N ARG A 77 0.48 20.76 -14.05
CA ARG A 77 0.13 22.15 -14.44
C ARG A 77 1.26 23.12 -14.11
N GLU A 78 1.83 23.06 -12.91
CA GLU A 78 2.88 23.97 -12.46
C GLU A 78 4.24 23.70 -13.14
N ARG A 79 4.63 22.43 -13.30
CA ARG A 79 5.98 22.06 -13.77
C ARG A 79 6.11 22.02 -15.28
N TYR A 80 5.01 21.78 -16.01
CA TYR A 80 5.02 21.62 -17.47
C TYR A 80 4.04 22.54 -18.21
N GLY A 81 3.20 23.31 -17.51
CA GLY A 81 2.16 24.13 -18.14
C GLY A 81 1.01 23.33 -18.76
N ILE A 82 0.92 22.03 -18.46
CA ILE A 82 -0.07 21.12 -19.03
C ILE A 82 -1.30 21.10 -18.14
N GLU A 83 -2.43 21.58 -18.66
CA GLU A 83 -3.73 21.34 -18.05
C GLU A 83 -4.32 20.03 -18.59
N GLN A 84 -4.75 19.16 -17.67
CA GLN A 84 -5.41 17.90 -17.97
C GLN A 84 -6.54 17.63 -16.96
N SER A 85 -7.24 16.53 -17.14
CA SER A 85 -8.25 16.01 -16.21
C SER A 85 -7.90 14.56 -15.86
N ALA A 86 -8.41 14.07 -14.73
CA ALA A 86 -8.25 12.67 -14.31
C ALA A 86 -9.62 11.98 -14.21
N THR A 87 -9.69 10.73 -14.65
CA THR A 87 -10.87 9.87 -14.47
C THR A 87 -10.47 8.69 -13.57
N VAL A 88 -11.09 8.58 -12.41
CA VAL A 88 -10.87 7.48 -11.46
C VAL A 88 -11.89 6.38 -11.71
N ASN A 89 -11.42 5.27 -12.27
CA ASN A 89 -12.21 4.05 -12.37
C ASN A 89 -12.23 3.35 -11.00
N THR A 90 -13.41 3.30 -10.37
CA THR A 90 -13.63 2.80 -9.00
C THR A 90 -13.34 1.31 -8.85
N ASP A 91 -13.61 0.54 -9.90
CA ASP A 91 -13.38 -0.91 -9.91
C ASP A 91 -11.87 -1.18 -9.87
N LEU A 92 -11.09 -0.55 -10.76
CA LEU A 92 -9.63 -0.62 -10.78
C LEU A 92 -9.00 -0.08 -9.49
N ALA A 93 -9.51 1.04 -8.96
CA ALA A 93 -9.08 1.60 -7.67
C ALA A 93 -9.27 0.61 -6.51
N SER A 94 -10.28 -0.26 -6.58
CA SER A 94 -10.56 -1.28 -5.55
C SER A 94 -9.83 -2.61 -5.78
N LEU A 95 -9.41 -2.91 -7.01
CA LEU A 95 -8.86 -4.20 -7.42
C LEU A 95 -7.35 -4.35 -7.19
N PHE A 96 -6.66 -3.32 -6.69
CA PHE A 96 -5.20 -3.22 -6.50
C PHE A 96 -4.57 -4.23 -5.50
N LEU A 97 -5.30 -5.29 -5.15
CA LEU A 97 -4.89 -6.36 -4.25
C LEU A 97 -5.28 -7.76 -4.75
N VAL A 98 -6.39 -7.83 -5.48
CA VAL A 98 -6.78 -9.02 -6.24
C VAL A 98 -5.94 -9.12 -7.52
N SER A 99 -5.27 -8.02 -7.91
CA SER A 99 -4.22 -7.94 -8.93
C SER A 99 -3.29 -9.15 -8.91
N GLY A 100 -2.68 -9.49 -7.76
CA GLY A 100 -1.83 -10.68 -7.62
C GLY A 100 -2.58 -11.99 -7.90
N LEU A 101 -3.82 -12.14 -7.43
CA LEU A 101 -4.60 -13.37 -7.63
C LEU A 101 -5.09 -13.56 -9.09
N VAL A 102 -5.30 -12.46 -9.84
CA VAL A 102 -5.61 -12.49 -11.28
C VAL A 102 -4.38 -12.32 -12.18
N ALA A 103 -3.20 -12.03 -11.62
CA ALA A 103 -1.98 -11.75 -12.37
C ALA A 103 -1.57 -12.96 -13.20
N ARG A 104 -1.16 -12.68 -14.45
CA ARG A 104 -0.79 -13.69 -15.44
C ARG A 104 0.66 -13.56 -15.87
N VAL A 105 1.49 -14.43 -15.31
CA VAL A 105 2.90 -14.55 -15.68
C VAL A 105 2.97 -15.56 -16.83
N ASP A 106 3.33 -15.09 -18.03
CA ASP A 106 3.26 -15.88 -19.27
C ASP A 106 1.86 -16.46 -19.55
N GLY A 107 0.81 -15.72 -19.20
CA GLY A 107 -0.59 -16.15 -19.35
C GLY A 107 -1.12 -17.07 -18.23
N LYS A 108 -0.23 -17.69 -17.44
CA LYS A 108 -0.56 -18.56 -16.30
C LYS A 108 -0.92 -17.72 -15.06
N LEU A 109 -2.01 -18.05 -14.38
CA LEU A 109 -2.40 -17.46 -13.08
C LEU A 109 -1.37 -17.80 -12.00
N LEU A 110 -1.14 -16.94 -11.00
CA LEU A 110 -0.16 -17.22 -9.93
C LEU A 110 -0.35 -18.58 -9.21
N ALA A 111 -1.56 -19.16 -9.18
CA ALA A 111 -1.81 -20.49 -8.62
C ALA A 111 -1.24 -21.68 -9.46
N ASP A 112 -0.67 -21.45 -10.65
CA ASP A 112 -0.03 -22.48 -11.49
C ASP A 112 1.18 -23.13 -10.80
N ALA A 113 1.38 -24.43 -10.98
CA ALA A 113 2.36 -25.19 -10.20
C ALA A 113 3.82 -24.68 -10.35
N ASP A 114 4.24 -24.33 -11.57
CA ASP A 114 5.55 -23.71 -11.82
C ASP A 114 5.55 -22.17 -11.65
N LEU A 115 4.42 -21.56 -11.26
CA LEU A 115 4.40 -20.27 -10.56
C LEU A 115 4.69 -20.43 -9.08
N VAL A 116 3.89 -21.24 -8.38
CA VAL A 116 4.06 -21.57 -6.96
C VAL A 116 5.49 -22.02 -6.67
N ALA A 117 6.00 -23.04 -7.37
CA ALA A 117 7.35 -23.56 -7.15
C ALA A 117 8.45 -22.51 -7.36
N ARG A 118 8.22 -21.51 -8.23
CA ARG A 118 9.16 -20.41 -8.43
C ARG A 118 9.03 -19.36 -7.31
N TYR A 119 7.82 -18.94 -6.89
CA TYR A 119 7.65 -17.99 -5.78
C TYR A 119 7.65 -18.56 -4.35
N SER A 120 7.83 -19.88 -4.19
CA SER A 120 8.22 -20.48 -2.92
C SER A 120 9.75 -20.59 -2.74
N ALA A 121 10.56 -20.36 -3.78
CA ALA A 121 12.00 -20.68 -3.77
C ALA A 121 12.85 -19.82 -2.81
N TYR A 122 12.39 -18.61 -2.50
CA TYR A 122 12.94 -17.72 -1.48
C TYR A 122 11.98 -17.67 -0.27
N ASP A 123 10.96 -18.53 -0.12
CA ASP A 123 10.09 -18.55 1.08
C ASP A 123 10.87 -19.06 2.30
N LEU A 124 11.84 -18.26 2.79
CA LEU A 124 12.75 -18.58 3.90
C LEU A 124 11.99 -18.78 5.22
N GLY A 125 10.81 -18.18 5.34
CA GLY A 125 9.90 -18.38 6.47
C GLY A 125 9.08 -19.66 6.36
N HIS A 126 8.98 -20.28 5.18
CA HIS A 126 8.05 -21.36 4.84
C HIS A 126 6.60 -21.03 5.24
N ILE A 127 6.14 -19.79 5.02
CA ILE A 127 4.90 -19.27 5.61
C ILE A 127 3.65 -20.06 5.24
N PHE A 128 3.66 -20.78 4.11
CA PHE A 128 2.54 -21.62 3.68
C PHE A 128 2.50 -23.01 4.36
N GLU A 129 3.48 -23.39 5.19
CA GLU A 129 3.36 -24.55 6.10
C GLU A 129 2.19 -24.33 7.07
N LYS A 130 1.24 -25.28 7.18
CA LYS A 130 0.02 -25.14 8.01
C LYS A 130 0.27 -24.64 9.44
N TRP A 131 1.38 -25.05 10.07
CA TRP A 131 1.77 -24.56 11.41
C TRP A 131 2.11 -23.08 11.43
N ARG A 132 2.87 -22.61 10.43
CA ARG A 132 3.35 -21.23 10.30
C ARG A 132 2.25 -20.33 9.76
N PHE A 133 1.55 -20.78 8.73
CA PHE A 133 0.41 -20.11 8.13
C PHE A 133 -0.64 -19.71 9.17
N ASN A 134 -0.97 -20.65 10.07
CA ASN A 134 -1.91 -20.42 11.18
C ASN A 134 -1.48 -19.30 12.14
N CYS A 135 -0.21 -18.89 12.19
CA CYS A 135 0.17 -17.71 12.98
C CYS A 135 -0.53 -16.43 12.47
N THR A 136 -0.90 -16.38 11.18
CA THR A 136 -1.59 -15.26 10.54
C THR A 136 -3.11 -15.23 10.78
N ASN A 137 -3.61 -15.98 11.77
CA ASN A 137 -5.01 -15.99 12.19
C ASN A 137 -5.28 -15.16 13.45
N VAL A 138 -6.56 -14.85 13.63
CA VAL A 138 -7.09 -14.36 14.91
C VAL A 138 -7.42 -15.55 15.81
N TYR A 139 -7.12 -15.43 17.11
CA TYR A 139 -7.29 -16.50 18.10
C TYR A 139 -8.07 -16.03 19.33
N PRO A 140 -9.08 -16.79 19.82
CA PRO A 140 -9.75 -16.49 21.09
C PRO A 140 -8.85 -16.76 22.30
N THR A 141 -9.09 -16.03 23.38
CA THR A 141 -8.47 -16.21 24.70
C THR A 141 -9.50 -16.68 25.73
N ARG A 142 -9.04 -17.15 26.90
CA ARG A 142 -9.90 -17.69 27.97
C ARG A 142 -10.81 -16.65 28.65
N ASP A 143 -10.71 -15.38 28.29
CA ASP A 143 -11.54 -14.28 28.83
C ASP A 143 -12.37 -13.56 27.74
N GLY A 144 -12.47 -14.15 26.54
CA GLY A 144 -13.30 -13.63 25.44
C GLY A 144 -12.63 -12.60 24.53
N ARG A 145 -11.41 -12.13 24.88
CA ARG A 145 -10.60 -11.28 23.98
C ARG A 145 -9.93 -12.12 22.88
N PHE A 146 -9.44 -11.48 21.81
CA PHE A 146 -8.81 -12.14 20.66
C PHE A 146 -7.40 -11.54 20.32
N PHE A 147 -6.51 -12.30 19.66
CA PHE A 147 -5.11 -11.89 19.31
C PHE A 147 -4.56 -12.53 18.00
N HIS A 148 -3.40 -12.09 17.46
CA HIS A 148 -2.90 -12.42 16.09
C HIS A 148 -1.34 -12.38 15.92
N LEU A 149 -0.73 -13.12 14.96
CA LEU A 149 0.76 -13.26 14.70
C LEU A 149 1.17 -13.10 13.17
N HIS A 150 2.38 -13.49 12.65
CA HIS A 150 3.00 -13.11 11.30
C HIS A 150 4.20 -14.05 10.86
N GLY A 151 4.68 -14.32 9.60
CA GLY A 151 4.49 -13.90 8.16
C GLY A 151 5.70 -14.31 7.20
N SER A 152 5.74 -13.96 5.88
CA SER A 152 6.89 -13.96 4.87
C SER A 152 7.43 -15.29 4.19
N LEU A 153 7.78 -15.58 2.88
CA LEU A 153 8.37 -14.95 1.60
C LEU A 153 7.86 -15.64 0.23
N ASN A 154 8.60 -16.01 -0.89
CA ASN A 154 9.00 -15.24 -2.15
C ASN A 154 9.72 -15.98 -3.36
N SER A 155 9.90 -15.63 -4.69
CA SER A 155 9.27 -14.81 -5.82
C SER A 155 9.33 -15.41 -7.29
N ASN A 156 10.19 -16.38 -7.63
CA ASN A 156 11.04 -16.45 -8.87
C ASN A 156 10.48 -16.63 -10.32
N LYS A 157 9.24 -16.26 -10.72
CA LYS A 157 8.81 -16.41 -12.16
C LYS A 157 8.89 -15.15 -13.03
N THR A 158 9.19 -14.02 -12.40
CA THR A 158 9.36 -12.69 -12.99
C THR A 158 10.23 -12.65 -14.26
N LEU A 159 11.27 -13.49 -14.34
CA LEU A 159 12.24 -13.51 -15.44
C LEU A 159 11.67 -13.92 -16.81
N THR A 160 10.52 -14.61 -16.86
CA THR A 160 9.95 -15.12 -18.13
C THR A 160 8.88 -14.16 -18.69
N MET A 161 7.96 -13.69 -17.83
CA MET A 161 6.85 -12.80 -18.21
C MET A 161 7.25 -11.49 -18.85
N MET A 162 8.38 -10.89 -18.45
CA MET A 162 8.79 -9.59 -19.01
C MET A 162 9.32 -9.69 -20.46
N LYS A 163 9.21 -10.87 -21.09
CA LYS A 163 9.63 -11.18 -22.47
C LYS A 163 11.10 -10.85 -22.75
N LEU A 164 11.92 -11.02 -21.72
CA LEU A 164 13.35 -10.88 -21.78
C LEU A 164 13.97 -12.24 -22.18
N PRO A 165 15.07 -12.26 -22.94
CA PRO A 165 15.76 -13.52 -23.21
C PRO A 165 16.22 -14.15 -21.90
N LEU A 166 16.00 -15.47 -21.74
CA LEU A 166 16.52 -16.24 -20.61
C LEU A 166 18.07 -16.27 -20.57
N TYR A 167 18.74 -15.72 -21.60
CA TYR A 167 20.18 -15.57 -21.70
C TYR A 167 20.54 -14.38 -22.63
N ARG A 168 21.44 -13.49 -22.19
CA ARG A 168 22.03 -12.38 -22.98
C ARG A 168 23.57 -12.42 -22.81
N PRO A 169 24.30 -13.17 -23.65
CA PRO A 169 25.75 -13.37 -23.50
C PRO A 169 26.61 -12.27 -24.13
N ASP A 170 26.01 -11.38 -24.91
CA ASP A 170 26.58 -10.19 -25.52
C ASP A 170 26.82 -9.04 -24.53
N MET A 171 26.17 -9.12 -23.38
CA MET A 171 26.16 -8.11 -22.33
C MET A 171 26.85 -8.74 -21.12
N THR A 172 28.10 -8.33 -20.83
CA THR A 172 28.98 -9.02 -19.86
C THR A 172 29.34 -8.20 -18.63
N ASP A 173 29.11 -6.88 -18.65
CA ASP A 173 29.20 -6.07 -17.43
C ASP A 173 27.88 -6.13 -16.65
N GLU A 174 27.95 -6.62 -15.42
CA GLU A 174 26.80 -6.83 -14.53
C GLU A 174 25.99 -5.55 -14.28
N MET A 175 26.66 -4.38 -14.26
CA MET A 175 26.06 -3.12 -13.86
C MET A 175 25.43 -2.37 -15.05
N GLU A 176 26.01 -2.46 -16.24
CA GLU A 176 25.35 -1.96 -17.47
C GLU A 176 24.05 -2.72 -17.77
N ILE A 177 24.02 -4.04 -17.54
CA ILE A 177 22.82 -4.88 -17.72
C ILE A 177 21.68 -4.42 -16.79
N ILE A 178 22.00 -4.22 -15.50
CA ILE A 178 21.03 -3.73 -14.51
C ILE A 178 20.52 -2.35 -14.93
N GLN A 179 21.42 -1.45 -15.35
CA GLN A 179 21.09 -0.07 -15.71
C GLN A 179 20.11 0.09 -16.87
N GLU A 180 20.10 -0.78 -17.88
CA GLU A 180 19.10 -0.68 -18.96
C GLU A 180 17.69 -1.08 -18.51
N TYR A 181 17.57 -2.07 -17.62
CA TYR A 181 16.27 -2.40 -17.01
C TYR A 181 15.76 -1.29 -16.08
N CYS A 182 16.65 -0.54 -15.41
CA CYS A 182 16.30 0.69 -14.69
C CYS A 182 15.55 1.68 -15.58
N LYS A 183 16.16 2.00 -16.73
CA LYS A 183 15.76 3.14 -17.58
C LYS A 183 14.39 2.91 -18.22
N ALA A 184 14.12 1.70 -18.69
CA ALA A 184 12.86 1.36 -19.35
C ALA A 184 11.64 1.34 -18.40
N LEU A 185 11.82 0.90 -17.14
CA LEU A 185 10.71 0.81 -16.18
C LEU A 185 10.51 2.10 -15.38
N ALA A 186 11.58 2.85 -15.08
CA ALA A 186 11.47 4.19 -14.51
C ALA A 186 10.67 5.16 -15.43
N ALA A 187 10.74 4.95 -16.75
CA ALA A 187 9.98 5.73 -17.73
C ALA A 187 8.45 5.54 -17.66
N LEU A 188 7.95 4.45 -17.06
CA LEU A 188 6.50 4.20 -16.94
C LEU A 188 5.84 4.94 -15.76
N TYR A 189 6.60 5.25 -14.71
CA TYR A 189 6.12 5.97 -13.52
C TYR A 189 6.82 7.32 -13.29
N GLY A 190 7.71 7.73 -14.21
CA GLY A 190 8.51 8.97 -14.15
C GLY A 190 9.61 8.98 -13.07
N ALA A 191 9.55 8.10 -12.08
CA ALA A 191 10.49 8.01 -10.97
C ALA A 191 11.23 6.66 -10.97
N THR A 192 12.57 6.70 -10.86
CA THR A 192 13.39 5.51 -10.63
C THR A 192 13.25 5.05 -9.18
N VAL A 193 12.52 3.96 -8.96
CA VAL A 193 12.31 3.39 -7.61
C VAL A 193 13.28 2.22 -7.38
N LEU A 194 14.17 2.36 -6.41
CA LEU A 194 15.08 1.31 -5.94
C LEU A 194 14.62 0.76 -4.58
N ARG A 195 14.23 -0.51 -4.53
CA ARG A 195 14.04 -1.26 -3.29
C ARG A 195 15.41 -1.71 -2.78
N VAL A 196 15.66 -1.47 -1.50
CA VAL A 196 16.85 -1.94 -0.79
C VAL A 196 16.40 -3.06 0.16
N SER A 197 16.63 -4.29 -0.27
CA SER A 197 16.32 -5.52 0.46
C SER A 197 17.54 -6.01 1.25
N CYS A 198 17.43 -7.14 1.95
CA CYS A 198 18.60 -7.85 2.48
C CYS A 198 18.34 -9.36 2.41
N ALA A 199 19.17 -10.09 1.65
CA ALA A 199 18.95 -11.51 1.35
C ALA A 199 18.95 -12.47 2.57
N SER A 200 19.26 -11.99 3.78
CA SER A 200 19.15 -12.72 5.05
C SER A 200 17.85 -12.45 5.83
N GLU A 201 16.95 -11.60 5.34
CA GLU A 201 15.72 -11.18 6.02
C GLU A 201 14.45 -11.65 5.27
N PRO A 202 13.32 -11.88 5.98
CA PRO A 202 12.07 -12.28 5.36
C PRO A 202 11.04 -11.14 5.14
N GLU A 203 10.64 -10.86 3.89
CA GLU A 203 9.50 -10.02 3.43
C GLU A 203 8.37 -10.91 2.84
N LEU A 204 7.26 -10.44 2.23
CA LEU A 204 6.21 -11.35 1.68
C LEU A 204 6.23 -11.48 0.14
N GLY A 205 6.04 -12.70 -0.36
CA GLY A 205 6.57 -13.14 -1.67
C GLY A 205 5.70 -13.07 -2.90
N LEU A 206 4.46 -13.53 -2.77
CA LEU A 206 3.38 -13.19 -3.70
C LEU A 206 3.34 -11.66 -3.91
N LEU A 207 3.59 -10.91 -2.82
CA LEU A 207 3.66 -9.46 -2.80
C LEU A 207 4.93 -8.86 -3.43
N LEU A 208 6.01 -9.63 -3.69
CA LEU A 208 7.13 -9.09 -4.46
C LEU A 208 6.87 -9.13 -5.97
N VAL A 209 6.01 -10.02 -6.44
CA VAL A 209 5.57 -10.04 -7.85
C VAL A 209 4.58 -8.91 -8.13
N ASP A 210 3.63 -8.72 -7.22
CA ASP A 210 2.61 -7.67 -7.28
C ASP A 210 3.19 -6.28 -6.93
N GLY A 211 3.73 -6.12 -5.73
CA GLY A 211 4.14 -4.84 -5.16
C GLY A 211 5.48 -4.27 -5.65
N ASN A 212 6.27 -4.97 -6.47
CA ASN A 212 7.55 -4.45 -6.99
C ASN A 212 7.68 -4.47 -8.52
N LEU A 213 6.60 -4.71 -9.27
CA LEU A 213 6.61 -4.53 -10.72
C LEU A 213 7.01 -3.08 -11.07
N GLY A 214 7.99 -2.92 -11.95
CA GLY A 214 8.53 -1.61 -12.32
C GLY A 214 9.59 -1.01 -11.37
N LYS A 215 9.89 -1.68 -10.25
CA LYS A 215 10.98 -1.28 -9.35
C LYS A 215 12.28 -2.02 -9.64
N LEU A 216 13.37 -1.43 -9.18
CA LEU A 216 14.68 -2.06 -9.09
C LEU A 216 14.88 -2.68 -7.71
N ASP A 217 15.82 -3.62 -7.61
CA ASP A 217 16.21 -4.24 -6.34
C ASP A 217 17.72 -4.23 -6.13
N THR A 218 18.13 -4.11 -4.86
CA THR A 218 19.49 -4.39 -4.42
C THR A 218 19.47 -4.92 -2.99
N SER A 219 20.28 -5.94 -2.69
CA SER A 219 20.38 -6.54 -1.35
C SER A 219 21.57 -5.95 -0.59
N ILE A 220 21.32 -5.02 0.33
CA ILE A 220 22.35 -4.34 1.11
C ILE A 220 22.22 -4.68 2.60
N ASN A 221 23.22 -5.37 3.15
CA ASN A 221 23.27 -5.68 4.57
C ASN A 221 23.73 -4.46 5.39
N LEU A 222 22.78 -3.62 5.81
CA LEU A 222 23.02 -2.44 6.66
C LEU A 222 23.62 -2.75 8.05
N LYS A 223 23.80 -4.03 8.43
CA LYS A 223 24.52 -4.42 9.65
C LYS A 223 26.04 -4.45 9.43
N SER A 224 26.52 -4.54 8.18
CA SER A 224 27.96 -4.53 7.83
C SER A 224 28.48 -3.12 7.50
N THR A 225 29.78 -2.88 7.68
CA THR A 225 30.39 -1.57 7.36
C THR A 225 30.27 -1.22 5.88
N GLU A 226 30.48 -2.18 4.98
CA GLU A 226 30.38 -1.93 3.53
C GLU A 226 28.93 -1.68 3.10
N GLY A 227 27.95 -2.42 3.66
CA GLY A 227 26.53 -2.17 3.37
C GLY A 227 26.08 -0.76 3.80
N LYS A 228 26.61 -0.25 4.92
CA LYS A 228 26.39 1.14 5.31
C LYS A 228 27.03 2.14 4.35
N LYS A 229 28.21 1.82 3.79
CA LYS A 229 28.87 2.66 2.77
C LYS A 229 28.09 2.68 1.46
N GLN A 230 27.71 1.52 0.93
CA GLN A 230 26.89 1.38 -0.29
C GLN A 230 25.55 2.13 -0.16
N PHE A 231 24.85 2.00 0.98
CA PHE A 231 23.60 2.74 1.19
C PHE A 231 23.83 4.25 1.35
N LEU A 232 24.93 4.68 1.96
CA LEU A 232 25.30 6.10 2.03
C LEU A 232 25.60 6.68 0.64
N GLU A 233 26.18 5.90 -0.28
CA GLU A 233 26.41 6.28 -1.68
C GLU A 233 25.06 6.48 -2.41
N LEU A 234 24.14 5.52 -2.32
CA LEU A 234 22.77 5.65 -2.87
C LEU A 234 21.99 6.87 -2.31
N LEU A 235 22.19 7.17 -1.03
CA LEU A 235 21.57 8.34 -0.38
C LEU A 235 22.11 9.70 -0.87
N GLN A 236 23.19 9.74 -1.64
CA GLN A 236 23.64 11.01 -2.24
C GLN A 236 22.69 11.50 -3.33
N ASP A 237 22.11 10.60 -4.14
CA ASP A 237 21.18 10.99 -5.19
C ASP A 237 19.70 10.94 -4.78
N ALA A 238 19.33 10.04 -3.86
CA ALA A 238 17.93 9.77 -3.47
C ALA A 238 17.08 11.03 -3.19
N ASP A 239 15.98 11.22 -3.92
CA ASP A 239 15.02 12.30 -3.69
C ASP A 239 14.05 12.01 -2.54
N VAL A 240 13.63 10.75 -2.42
CA VAL A 240 12.71 10.23 -1.42
C VAL A 240 13.35 8.99 -0.77
N VAL A 241 13.19 8.84 0.55
CA VAL A 241 13.50 7.63 1.30
C VAL A 241 12.21 7.15 1.96
N ILE A 242 11.90 5.85 1.83
CA ILE A 242 10.73 5.20 2.41
C ILE A 242 11.22 4.22 3.49
N ASP A 243 10.77 4.41 4.74
CA ASP A 243 11.09 3.55 5.89
C ASP A 243 9.80 2.95 6.48
N GLY A 244 9.49 1.70 6.07
CA GLY A 244 8.41 0.90 6.64
C GLY A 244 8.85 -0.03 7.79
N TYR A 245 10.06 0.16 8.33
CA TYR A 245 10.50 -0.63 9.48
C TYR A 245 9.98 -0.03 10.79
N ARG A 246 9.82 -0.89 11.82
CA ARG A 246 9.39 -0.50 13.17
C ARG A 246 10.13 0.76 13.66
N PRO A 247 9.44 1.77 14.23
CA PRO A 247 10.04 3.06 14.58
C PRO A 247 11.36 2.97 15.33
N GLY A 248 12.42 3.50 14.70
CA GLY A 248 13.80 3.49 15.22
C GLY A 248 14.68 2.32 14.75
N ALA A 249 14.17 1.40 13.93
CA ALA A 249 14.98 0.32 13.36
C ALA A 249 16.09 0.85 12.43
N LEU A 250 15.72 1.68 11.44
CA LEU A 250 16.69 2.32 10.52
C LEU A 250 17.64 3.28 11.27
N GLU A 251 17.19 3.89 12.36
CA GLU A 251 18.03 4.72 13.23
C GLU A 251 19.08 3.91 14.00
N LYS A 252 18.75 2.72 14.50
CA LYS A 252 19.73 1.79 15.12
C LYS A 252 20.78 1.29 14.12
N LEU A 253 20.45 1.23 12.83
CA LEU A 253 21.40 0.92 11.76
C LEU A 253 22.30 2.14 11.42
N GLY A 254 21.88 3.35 11.79
CA GLY A 254 22.64 4.60 11.63
C GLY A 254 21.96 5.64 10.74
N PHE A 255 20.90 5.28 10.03
CA PHE A 255 20.23 6.10 9.00
C PHE A 255 18.93 6.74 9.50
N GLY A 256 18.89 7.12 10.77
CA GLY A 256 17.74 7.80 11.36
C GLY A 256 17.47 9.17 10.73
N ARG A 257 16.24 9.68 10.90
CA ARG A 257 15.75 10.96 10.34
C ARG A 257 16.75 12.12 10.48
N ARG A 258 17.47 12.22 11.60
CA ARG A 258 18.51 13.25 11.82
C ARG A 258 19.71 13.09 10.88
N TYR A 259 20.18 11.87 10.67
CA TYR A 259 21.32 11.58 9.78
C TYR A 259 20.95 11.81 8.31
N LEU A 260 19.76 11.37 7.88
CA LEU A 260 19.24 11.64 6.54
C LEU A 260 19.13 13.15 6.24
N ARG A 261 18.72 13.96 7.23
CA ARG A 261 18.71 15.43 7.11
C ARG A 261 20.12 16.04 7.02
N GLU A 262 21.10 15.50 7.75
CA GLU A 262 22.49 15.96 7.64
C GLU A 262 23.14 15.54 6.31
N ILE A 263 22.81 14.38 5.74
CA ILE A 263 23.18 14.02 4.36
C ILE A 263 22.61 15.07 3.39
N ALA A 264 21.30 15.29 3.42
CA ALA A 264 20.61 16.24 2.55
C ALA A 264 21.22 17.66 2.60
N LYS A 265 21.59 18.10 3.80
CA LYS A 265 22.29 19.39 4.03
C LYS A 265 23.69 19.41 3.42
N ARG A 266 24.48 18.33 3.54
CA ARG A 266 25.85 18.24 2.98
C ARG A 266 25.85 18.24 1.46
N ARG A 267 24.95 17.48 0.83
CA ARG A 267 24.78 17.44 -0.64
C ARG A 267 24.02 18.63 -1.23
N GLN A 268 23.57 19.57 -0.39
CA GLN A 268 22.75 20.74 -0.74
C GLN A 268 21.41 20.45 -1.48
N LYS A 269 21.02 19.18 -1.61
CA LYS A 269 19.77 18.70 -2.19
C LYS A 269 18.84 18.21 -1.08
N GLY A 270 17.70 18.88 -0.91
CA GLY A 270 16.65 18.51 0.03
C GLY A 270 16.18 17.06 -0.11
N ILE A 271 15.63 16.46 0.95
CA ILE A 271 15.16 15.07 0.94
C ILE A 271 13.74 14.97 1.50
N VAL A 272 12.91 14.10 0.91
CA VAL A 272 11.63 13.67 1.51
C VAL A 272 11.89 12.35 2.21
N ILE A 273 11.48 12.25 3.49
CA ILE A 273 11.56 11.01 4.26
C ILE A 273 10.11 10.60 4.54
N LEU A 274 9.63 9.56 3.87
CA LEU A 274 8.38 8.91 4.26
C LEU A 274 8.67 7.82 5.29
N ARG A 275 7.82 7.71 6.30
CA ARG A 275 7.85 6.62 7.28
C ARG A 275 6.45 6.06 7.48
N GLU A 276 6.35 4.74 7.50
CA GLU A 276 5.12 3.99 7.74
C GLU A 276 5.24 3.19 9.06
N ASN A 277 4.16 3.11 9.83
CA ASN A 277 4.03 2.11 10.89
C ASN A 277 2.57 1.71 11.15
N CYS A 278 2.36 0.54 11.77
CA CYS A 278 1.02 0.04 12.06
C CYS A 278 0.15 0.98 12.92
N TYR A 279 0.66 1.48 14.05
CA TYR A 279 -0.18 2.10 15.09
C TYR A 279 -0.24 3.65 15.07
N GLY A 280 0.62 4.31 14.29
CA GLY A 280 0.81 5.76 14.34
C GLY A 280 2.07 6.19 15.10
N TRP A 281 2.48 7.44 14.88
CA TRP A 281 3.75 8.01 15.34
C TRP A 281 3.72 8.62 16.76
N HIS A 282 2.57 8.48 17.44
CA HIS A 282 2.30 9.03 18.76
C HIS A 282 1.51 8.02 19.61
N GLY A 283 1.53 8.19 20.94
CA GLY A 283 0.86 7.29 21.88
C GLY A 283 1.69 6.05 22.27
N PRO A 284 1.14 5.16 23.14
CA PRO A 284 1.89 4.07 23.76
C PRO A 284 2.30 2.96 22.77
N GLU A 285 1.49 2.70 21.75
CA GLU A 285 1.70 1.56 20.83
C GLU A 285 2.75 1.85 19.72
N VAL A 286 3.36 3.04 19.68
CA VAL A 286 4.25 3.50 18.58
C VAL A 286 5.39 2.52 18.24
N HIS A 287 5.93 1.80 19.23
CA HIS A 287 7.01 0.82 19.01
C HIS A 287 6.54 -0.64 18.83
N ARG A 288 5.23 -0.90 18.86
CA ARG A 288 4.65 -2.24 18.72
C ARG A 288 4.72 -2.70 17.27
N SER A 289 4.92 -4.01 17.06
CA SER A 289 4.85 -4.61 15.71
C SER A 289 3.41 -4.79 15.27
N GLY A 290 3.15 -4.61 13.98
CA GLY A 290 1.88 -4.93 13.37
C GLY A 290 1.94 -4.86 11.85
N TRP A 291 0.84 -5.30 11.24
CA TRP A 291 0.43 -5.24 9.84
C TRP A 291 -1.11 -5.16 9.87
N GLN A 292 -1.81 -4.97 8.75
CA GLN A 292 -3.24 -4.69 8.76
C GLN A 292 -4.06 -5.61 9.67
N GLN A 293 -3.93 -6.94 9.59
CA GLN A 293 -4.86 -7.84 10.29
C GLN A 293 -4.81 -7.67 11.83
N ILE A 294 -3.63 -7.29 12.35
CA ILE A 294 -3.44 -6.94 13.76
C ILE A 294 -4.10 -5.60 14.09
N LEU A 295 -4.03 -4.64 13.16
CA LEU A 295 -4.70 -3.35 13.31
C LEU A 295 -6.22 -3.44 13.18
N ASP A 296 -6.76 -4.22 12.25
CA ASP A 296 -8.20 -4.38 12.06
C ASP A 296 -8.84 -4.95 13.33
N CYS A 297 -8.11 -5.82 14.03
CA CYS A 297 -8.49 -6.27 15.37
C CYS A 297 -8.35 -5.14 16.43
N PHE A 298 -7.24 -4.39 16.43
CA PHE A 298 -6.98 -3.30 17.37
C PHE A 298 -7.96 -2.12 17.26
N THR A 299 -8.41 -1.81 16.05
CA THR A 299 -9.34 -0.70 15.73
C THR A 299 -10.80 -1.14 15.70
N GLY A 300 -11.10 -2.42 15.89
CA GLY A 300 -12.45 -2.97 15.90
C GLY A 300 -13.04 -3.26 14.52
N VAL A 301 -12.37 -2.92 13.42
CA VAL A 301 -12.77 -3.25 12.03
C VAL A 301 -13.13 -4.73 11.90
N SER A 302 -12.32 -5.64 12.45
CA SER A 302 -12.61 -7.09 12.40
C SER A 302 -13.89 -7.47 13.14
N TRP A 303 -14.25 -6.74 14.20
CA TRP A 303 -15.49 -6.96 14.93
C TRP A 303 -16.70 -6.46 14.12
N LEU A 304 -16.57 -5.35 13.39
CA LEU A 304 -17.61 -4.88 12.48
C LEU A 304 -17.87 -5.91 11.37
N VAL A 305 -16.81 -6.44 10.73
CA VAL A 305 -16.92 -7.51 9.73
C VAL A 305 -17.53 -8.80 10.32
N GLY A 306 -17.19 -9.14 11.56
CA GLY A 306 -17.84 -10.24 12.30
C GLY A 306 -19.36 -10.07 12.39
N ARG A 307 -19.81 -8.92 12.91
CA ARG A 307 -21.25 -8.58 12.97
C ARG A 307 -21.91 -8.55 11.59
N PHE A 308 -21.22 -8.07 10.56
CA PHE A 308 -21.71 -8.06 9.18
C PHE A 308 -22.04 -9.47 8.70
N PHE A 309 -21.25 -10.50 9.04
CA PHE A 309 -21.57 -11.91 8.77
C PHE A 309 -22.53 -12.56 9.78
N GLY A 310 -23.09 -11.79 10.74
CA GLY A 310 -23.99 -12.29 11.78
C GLY A 310 -23.29 -13.07 12.90
N LEU A 311 -22.00 -12.81 13.12
CA LEU A 311 -21.14 -13.57 14.04
C LEU A 311 -20.76 -12.76 15.29
N ASP A 312 -20.64 -13.46 16.43
CA ASP A 312 -20.14 -12.94 17.72
C ASP A 312 -18.63 -13.24 17.88
N GLU A 313 -17.87 -12.98 16.82
CA GLU A 313 -16.41 -13.15 16.75
C GLU A 313 -15.79 -12.17 15.73
N PRO A 314 -14.54 -11.73 15.92
CA PRO A 314 -13.87 -10.87 14.94
C PRO A 314 -13.48 -11.67 13.69
N VAL A 315 -13.82 -11.15 12.52
CA VAL A 315 -13.43 -11.69 11.21
C VAL A 315 -12.57 -10.66 10.51
N VAL A 316 -11.37 -11.04 10.06
CA VAL A 316 -10.48 -10.13 9.31
C VAL A 316 -11.11 -9.82 7.94
N PRO A 317 -11.08 -8.57 7.45
CA PRO A 317 -11.48 -8.27 6.08
C PRO A 317 -10.79 -9.18 5.05
N PRO A 318 -11.50 -9.69 4.01
CA PRO A 318 -10.92 -10.62 3.03
C PRO A 318 -9.84 -10.00 2.14
N LEU A 319 -9.63 -8.67 2.18
CA LEU A 319 -8.66 -7.93 1.41
C LEU A 319 -7.75 -7.11 2.34
N PRO A 320 -6.41 -7.11 2.15
CA PRO A 320 -5.45 -6.21 2.81
C PRO A 320 -5.56 -4.70 2.44
N ASN A 321 -6.80 -4.20 2.38
CA ASN A 321 -7.20 -2.82 2.16
C ASN A 321 -6.27 -1.77 2.81
N SER A 322 -6.14 -1.79 4.14
CA SER A 322 -5.43 -0.80 4.93
C SER A 322 -3.93 -0.75 4.67
N ASP A 323 -3.28 -1.90 4.41
CA ASP A 323 -1.86 -1.92 4.00
C ASP A 323 -1.67 -1.12 2.69
N TYR A 324 -2.59 -1.28 1.73
CA TYR A 324 -2.49 -0.68 0.40
C TYR A 324 -2.97 0.78 0.37
N GLN A 325 -4.06 1.12 1.06
CA GLN A 325 -4.55 2.51 1.15
C GLN A 325 -3.61 3.41 1.94
N THR A 326 -2.90 2.87 2.93
CA THR A 326 -1.81 3.59 3.60
C THR A 326 -0.68 3.91 2.61
N GLY A 327 -0.35 2.99 1.69
CA GLY A 327 0.56 3.27 0.58
C GLY A 327 0.11 4.44 -0.30
N ILE A 328 -1.20 4.58 -0.57
CA ILE A 328 -1.77 5.68 -1.37
C ILE A 328 -1.78 7.01 -0.59
N ILE A 329 -2.08 7.00 0.72
CA ILE A 329 -1.85 8.15 1.61
C ILE A 329 -0.36 8.57 1.59
N GLY A 330 0.54 7.59 1.55
CA GLY A 330 1.97 7.81 1.39
C GLY A 330 2.35 8.47 0.07
N LEU A 331 1.76 8.04 -1.05
CA LEU A 331 1.92 8.68 -2.35
C LEU A 331 1.44 10.13 -2.33
N ILE A 332 0.26 10.41 -1.79
CA ILE A 332 -0.29 11.77 -1.65
C ILE A 332 0.67 12.65 -0.83
N GLY A 333 1.16 12.14 0.30
CA GLY A 333 2.13 12.83 1.16
C GLY A 333 3.48 13.06 0.48
N ILE A 334 3.99 12.09 -0.30
CA ILE A 334 5.20 12.25 -1.11
C ILE A 334 5.01 13.32 -2.20
N LEU A 335 3.89 13.30 -2.93
CA LEU A 335 3.58 14.30 -3.96
C LEU A 335 3.56 15.71 -3.36
N ALA A 336 2.82 15.91 -2.26
CA ALA A 336 2.79 17.19 -1.56
C ALA A 336 4.17 17.61 -1.01
N ALA A 337 4.96 16.67 -0.45
CA ALA A 337 6.29 16.96 0.07
C ALA A 337 7.33 17.26 -1.02
N VAL A 338 7.25 16.60 -2.18
CA VAL A 338 8.10 16.88 -3.35
C VAL A 338 7.74 18.22 -3.97
N ASP A 339 6.45 18.53 -4.07
CA ASP A 339 5.91 19.79 -4.56
C ASP A 339 6.35 20.99 -3.70
N ARG A 340 6.17 20.88 -2.37
CA ARG A 340 6.65 21.89 -1.41
C ARG A 340 8.16 22.02 -1.45
N ARG A 341 8.91 20.92 -1.53
CA ARG A 341 10.38 20.95 -1.73
C ARG A 341 10.81 21.63 -3.03
N ALA A 342 10.01 21.55 -4.08
CA ALA A 342 10.30 22.18 -5.37
C ALA A 342 10.09 23.71 -5.35
N ASN A 343 9.22 24.21 -4.47
CA ASN A 343 8.83 25.63 -4.38
C ASN A 343 9.42 26.37 -3.17
N GLU A 344 9.46 25.74 -2.00
CA GLU A 344 9.97 26.29 -0.73
C GLU A 344 11.41 25.84 -0.43
N GLY A 345 11.93 24.83 -1.14
CA GLY A 345 13.17 24.15 -0.78
C GLY A 345 13.04 23.32 0.50
N GLY A 346 14.17 23.01 1.16
CA GLY A 346 14.18 22.31 2.45
C GLY A 346 14.05 20.77 2.36
N SER A 347 13.73 20.13 3.47
CA SER A 347 13.59 18.66 3.60
C SER A 347 12.40 18.32 4.47
N TYR A 348 11.61 17.33 4.06
CA TYR A 348 10.27 17.04 4.58
C TYR A 348 10.19 15.66 5.21
N LEU A 349 9.22 15.51 6.10
CA LEU A 349 8.88 14.25 6.76
C LEU A 349 7.41 13.95 6.48
N VAL A 350 7.14 12.75 5.98
CA VAL A 350 5.80 12.24 5.70
C VAL A 350 5.59 11.05 6.62
N ASP A 351 4.91 11.28 7.74
CA ASP A 351 4.65 10.26 8.75
C ASP A 351 3.22 9.72 8.55
N ILE A 352 3.09 8.47 8.09
CA ILE A 352 1.82 7.79 7.81
C ILE A 352 1.66 6.53 8.68
N SER A 353 0.43 6.03 8.82
CA SER A 353 0.20 4.76 9.50
C SER A 353 -1.04 4.02 9.04
N LEU A 354 -1.02 2.68 9.16
CA LEU A 354 -2.20 1.85 8.97
C LEU A 354 -3.37 2.35 9.85
N ASN A 355 -3.10 2.70 11.11
CA ASN A 355 -4.10 3.22 12.05
C ASN A 355 -4.77 4.51 11.53
N GLN A 356 -4.00 5.44 10.94
CA GLN A 356 -4.55 6.66 10.35
C GLN A 356 -5.56 6.35 9.24
N TYR A 357 -5.29 5.35 8.40
CA TYR A 357 -6.27 4.90 7.41
C TYR A 357 -7.50 4.24 8.07
N ASN A 358 -7.33 3.33 9.04
CA ASN A 358 -8.49 2.70 9.71
C ASN A 358 -9.37 3.73 10.43
N GLN A 359 -8.80 4.74 11.09
CA GLN A 359 -9.59 5.83 11.69
C GLN A 359 -10.33 6.66 10.62
N PHE A 360 -9.72 6.90 9.46
CA PHE A 360 -10.39 7.55 8.32
C PHE A 360 -11.56 6.69 7.81
N LEU A 361 -11.33 5.41 7.50
CA LEU A 361 -12.36 4.48 7.03
C LEU A 361 -13.54 4.37 8.02
N LEU A 362 -13.25 4.23 9.32
CA LEU A 362 -14.27 4.20 10.38
C LEU A 362 -15.05 5.52 10.47
N SER A 363 -14.41 6.67 10.22
CA SER A 363 -15.08 7.98 10.22
C SER A 363 -16.07 8.19 9.07
N LEU A 364 -16.02 7.36 8.02
CA LEU A 364 -17.02 7.37 6.95
C LEU A 364 -18.33 6.66 7.36
N GLY A 365 -18.30 5.89 8.46
CA GLY A 365 -19.42 5.11 8.97
C GLY A 365 -19.65 3.78 8.25
N GLU A 366 -20.41 2.90 8.92
CA GLU A 366 -20.88 1.66 8.32
C GLU A 366 -21.97 1.92 7.26
N TYR A 367 -22.13 1.01 6.30
CA TYR A 367 -23.26 1.02 5.37
C TYR A 367 -24.60 0.81 6.10
N PRO A 368 -25.72 1.35 5.56
CA PRO A 368 -27.07 0.97 5.99
C PRO A 368 -27.31 -0.54 5.94
N GLU A 369 -28.13 -1.06 6.85
CA GLU A 369 -28.42 -2.51 6.97
C GLU A 369 -28.99 -3.12 5.67
N GLU A 370 -29.75 -2.35 4.90
CA GLU A 370 -30.26 -2.75 3.58
C GLU A 370 -29.12 -2.99 2.58
N THR A 371 -28.13 -2.08 2.53
CA THR A 371 -26.93 -2.22 1.71
C THR A 371 -26.06 -3.39 2.20
N GLN A 372 -25.94 -3.59 3.51
CA GLN A 372 -25.23 -4.75 4.08
C GLN A 372 -25.92 -6.08 3.73
N ALA A 373 -27.26 -6.12 3.76
CA ALA A 373 -28.04 -7.28 3.34
C ALA A 373 -27.90 -7.56 1.85
N ALA A 374 -27.89 -6.52 1.01
CA ALA A 374 -27.63 -6.65 -0.43
C ALA A 374 -26.21 -7.17 -0.71
N LEU A 375 -25.19 -6.66 -0.01
CA LEU A 375 -23.81 -7.16 -0.09
C LEU A 375 -23.71 -8.64 0.31
N ARG A 376 -24.34 -9.07 1.41
CA ARG A 376 -24.40 -10.49 1.79
C ARG A 376 -25.09 -11.34 0.71
N ALA A 377 -26.17 -10.84 0.11
CA ALA A 377 -26.92 -11.55 -0.92
C ALA A 377 -26.16 -11.71 -2.25
N GLN A 378 -25.18 -10.84 -2.55
CA GLN A 378 -24.25 -11.02 -3.67
C GLN A 378 -23.24 -12.15 -3.43
N HIS A 379 -22.90 -12.44 -2.17
CA HIS A 379 -21.84 -13.38 -1.77
C HIS A 379 -22.36 -14.50 -0.84
N PRO A 380 -23.40 -15.26 -1.23
CA PRO A 380 -24.11 -16.18 -0.33
C PRO A 380 -23.27 -17.36 0.15
N ASP A 381 -22.18 -17.69 -0.55
CA ASP A 381 -21.30 -18.79 -0.18
C ASP A 381 -20.18 -18.42 0.79
N LEU A 382 -19.86 -17.13 0.90
CA LEU A 382 -18.71 -16.61 1.64
C LEU A 382 -18.91 -16.74 3.16
N LYS A 383 -18.29 -17.75 3.77
CA LYS A 383 -18.51 -18.14 5.18
C LYS A 383 -17.27 -17.88 6.04
N LEU A 384 -16.79 -16.64 6.02
CA LEU A 384 -15.59 -16.21 6.77
C LEU A 384 -15.78 -16.30 8.29
N ARG A 385 -14.74 -16.76 8.98
CA ARG A 385 -14.60 -16.90 10.44
C ARG A 385 -13.27 -16.34 10.91
N HIS A 386 -13.09 -16.19 12.22
CA HIS A 386 -11.86 -15.69 12.85
C HIS A 386 -10.56 -16.43 12.45
N TYR A 387 -10.67 -17.68 11.99
CA TYR A 387 -9.57 -18.53 11.54
C TYR A 387 -9.38 -18.61 10.01
N ASN A 388 -10.18 -17.88 9.22
CA ASN A 388 -9.99 -17.75 7.78
C ASN A 388 -9.00 -16.61 7.49
N THR A 389 -8.07 -16.86 6.57
CA THR A 389 -7.18 -15.84 6.01
C THR A 389 -7.62 -15.47 4.60
N ILE A 390 -6.94 -14.49 4.00
CA ILE A 390 -7.12 -14.09 2.60
C ILE A 390 -6.87 -15.23 1.57
N PHE A 391 -6.28 -16.37 1.98
CA PHE A 391 -6.08 -17.55 1.14
C PHE A 391 -6.91 -18.78 1.56
N THR A 392 -7.64 -18.71 2.68
CA THR A 392 -8.60 -19.75 3.11
C THR A 392 -10.03 -19.21 3.18
N ALA A 393 -10.26 -18.02 2.64
CA ALA A 393 -11.58 -17.53 2.25
C ALA A 393 -12.12 -18.36 1.07
N THR A 394 -13.24 -19.04 1.30
CA THR A 394 -14.02 -19.82 0.33
C THR A 394 -15.50 -19.55 0.55
#